data_AF-A0A329TH17-F1
#
_entry.id   AF-A0A329TH17-F1
#
_cell.length_a   1.000
_cell.length_b   1.000
_cell.length_c   1.000
_cell.angle_alpha   90.00
_cell.angle_beta   90.00
_cell.angle_gamma   90.00
#
_symmetry.space_group_name_H-M   'P 1'
#
loop_
_entity.id
_entity.type
_entity.pdbx_description
1 polymer ?
#
loop_
_entity_poly.entity_id
_entity_poly.type
_entity_poly.pdbx_seq_one_letter_code
_entity_poly.pdbx_strand_id
1 'polypeptide(L)'
;QAEIENALRRGSNVEGSKLRIWKIYQLQPDRKLRAKALAKEYAPYGPGGSSHTYLDGSSGWLDHDSKGLTFEHYPDHQKVLLRWDRVEKYIDLMIQSDRYLSDKERRAIDFPLELNAASAAEYTALKAQHPDTLVGFEAGGNFMFYGEDAAKVAKVLNSALFTRETALGEVQVTGFPPILWARKSKELWSAGNDVYLAGLNKDGTHHQTKHLHKEDYLPIGSIINMDGRKFRIDGVDFDKGKVSLQDMALADLRMPIFREEPLSVVRELYEQQDEALDAAPEKAVD
;
A
#
# COMPACT_ATOMS: atom_id res chain seq x y z
N GLN A 1 -31.41 -13.82 16.54
CA GLN A 1 -30.90 -13.16 15.32
C GLN A 1 -29.47 -12.68 15.52
N ALA A 2 -29.22 -11.74 16.44
CA ALA A 2 -27.89 -11.17 16.68
C ALA A 2 -26.82 -12.23 17.03
N GLU A 3 -27.17 -13.23 17.83
CA GLU A 3 -26.27 -14.34 18.19
C GLU A 3 -25.80 -15.16 16.98
N ILE A 4 -26.74 -15.53 16.10
CA ILE A 4 -26.44 -16.26 14.87
C ILE A 4 -25.51 -15.42 13.98
N GLU A 5 -25.79 -14.12 13.81
CA GLU A 5 -24.92 -13.23 13.04
C GLU A 5 -23.51 -13.12 13.66
N ASN A 6 -23.42 -13.01 14.99
CA ASN A 6 -22.16 -12.96 15.73
C ASN A 6 -21.29 -14.22 15.47
N ALA A 7 -21.90 -15.40 15.58
CA ALA A 7 -21.20 -16.65 15.32
C ALA A 7 -20.75 -16.78 13.85
N LEU A 8 -21.63 -16.45 12.90
CA LEU A 8 -21.31 -16.57 11.48
C LEU A 8 -20.22 -15.59 11.02
N ARG A 9 -20.11 -14.41 11.64
CA ARG A 9 -19.02 -13.45 11.37
C ARG A 9 -17.64 -13.93 11.80
N ARG A 10 -17.54 -14.96 12.65
CA ARG A 10 -16.26 -15.59 12.99
C ARG A 10 -15.73 -16.49 11.86
N GLY A 11 -16.58 -16.90 10.93
CA GLY A 11 -16.24 -17.88 9.90
C GLY A 11 -16.37 -19.31 10.42
N SER A 12 -15.60 -20.24 9.83
CA SER A 12 -15.47 -21.61 10.32
C SER A 12 -14.27 -21.77 11.25
N ASN A 13 -14.02 -22.98 11.74
CA ASN A 13 -12.84 -23.32 12.53
C ASN A 13 -11.53 -23.37 11.71
N VAL A 14 -11.59 -23.09 10.41
CA VAL A 14 -10.41 -23.04 9.53
C VAL A 14 -9.95 -21.61 9.34
N GLU A 15 -8.64 -21.39 9.48
CA GLU A 15 -7.99 -20.10 9.23
C GLU A 15 -8.32 -19.57 7.82
N GLY A 16 -8.55 -18.27 7.73
CA GLY A 16 -8.90 -17.58 6.47
C GLY A 16 -10.28 -17.94 5.90
N SER A 17 -11.09 -18.75 6.60
CA SER A 17 -12.39 -19.21 6.08
C SER A 17 -13.37 -18.08 5.83
N LYS A 18 -13.34 -17.01 6.62
CA LYS A 18 -14.23 -15.86 6.43
C LYS A 18 -14.10 -15.24 5.04
N LEU A 19 -12.87 -15.10 4.54
CA LEU A 19 -12.59 -14.61 3.19
C LEU A 19 -13.04 -15.61 2.12
N ARG A 20 -12.74 -16.91 2.30
CA ARG A 20 -13.18 -17.95 1.36
C ARG A 20 -14.70 -18.02 1.27
N ILE A 21 -15.39 -17.92 2.41
CA ILE A 21 -16.85 -17.80 2.48
C ILE A 21 -17.32 -16.58 1.71
N TRP A 22 -16.78 -15.38 1.95
CA TRP A 22 -17.16 -14.20 1.17
C TRP A 22 -16.96 -14.42 -0.35
N LYS A 23 -15.86 -15.06 -0.75
CA LYS A 23 -15.54 -15.36 -2.16
C LYS A 23 -16.53 -16.35 -2.80
N ILE A 24 -17.10 -17.29 -2.04
CA ILE A 24 -18.20 -18.15 -2.51
C ILE A 24 -19.36 -17.30 -3.03
N TYR A 25 -19.70 -16.19 -2.36
CA TYR A 25 -20.83 -15.33 -2.75
C TYR A 25 -20.53 -14.49 -3.99
N GLN A 26 -19.26 -14.14 -4.21
CA GLN A 26 -18.84 -13.43 -5.42
C GLN A 26 -18.86 -14.34 -6.65
N LEU A 27 -18.51 -15.62 -6.49
CA LEU A 27 -18.31 -16.55 -7.60
C LEU A 27 -19.53 -17.42 -7.93
N GLN A 28 -20.43 -17.62 -6.96
CA GLN A 28 -21.55 -18.55 -7.10
C GLN A 28 -22.89 -17.84 -6.88
N PRO A 29 -23.61 -17.45 -7.96
CA PRO A 29 -24.90 -16.79 -7.83
C PRO A 29 -26.00 -17.73 -7.28
N ASP A 30 -25.93 -19.03 -7.57
CA ASP A 30 -26.96 -19.98 -7.13
C ASP A 30 -26.88 -20.27 -5.62
N ARG A 31 -28.00 -20.04 -4.93
CA ARG A 31 -28.11 -20.18 -3.47
C ARG A 31 -27.95 -21.61 -2.98
N LYS A 32 -28.45 -22.60 -3.72
CA LYS A 32 -28.34 -24.01 -3.32
C LYS A 32 -26.89 -24.48 -3.43
N LEU A 33 -26.17 -24.03 -4.46
CA LEU A 33 -24.75 -24.29 -4.62
C LEU A 33 -23.92 -23.56 -3.57
N ARG A 34 -24.28 -22.33 -3.18
CA ARG A 34 -23.67 -21.63 -2.03
C ARG A 34 -23.84 -22.41 -0.73
N ALA A 35 -25.05 -22.85 -0.40
CA ALA A 35 -25.31 -23.64 0.80
C ALA A 35 -24.47 -24.94 0.85
N LYS A 36 -24.33 -25.62 -0.30
CA LYS A 36 -23.45 -26.80 -0.41
C LYS A 36 -21.97 -26.45 -0.25
N ALA A 37 -21.53 -25.33 -0.80
CA ALA A 37 -20.14 -24.86 -0.67
C ALA A 37 -19.82 -24.45 0.78
N LEU A 38 -20.75 -23.78 1.47
CA LEU A 38 -20.64 -23.46 2.90
C LEU A 38 -20.47 -24.73 3.74
N ALA A 39 -21.28 -25.76 3.50
CA ALA A 39 -21.16 -27.03 4.22
C ALA A 39 -19.75 -27.62 4.09
N LYS A 40 -19.14 -27.57 2.89
CA LYS A 40 -17.77 -28.03 2.66
C LYS A 40 -16.72 -27.15 3.33
N GLU A 41 -16.93 -25.83 3.31
CA GLU A 41 -16.00 -24.86 3.91
C GLU A 41 -15.99 -24.95 5.44
N TYR A 42 -17.14 -25.20 6.06
CA TYR A 42 -17.26 -25.37 7.51
C TYR A 42 -16.81 -26.75 8.00
N ALA A 43 -16.99 -27.79 7.17
CA ALA A 43 -16.73 -29.17 7.52
C ALA A 43 -15.75 -29.87 6.53
N PRO A 44 -14.55 -29.32 6.26
CA PRO A 44 -13.66 -29.86 5.23
C PRO A 44 -13.14 -31.26 5.57
N TYR A 45 -13.12 -31.62 6.86
CA TYR A 45 -12.67 -32.91 7.38
C TYR A 45 -13.82 -33.76 7.96
N GLY A 46 -15.08 -33.40 7.66
CA GLY A 46 -16.26 -34.03 8.24
C GLY A 46 -16.81 -33.28 9.47
N PRO A 47 -17.75 -33.90 10.22
CA PRO A 47 -18.39 -33.27 11.36
C PRO A 47 -17.39 -32.90 12.46
N GLY A 48 -17.67 -31.80 13.17
CA GLY A 48 -16.84 -31.32 14.25
C GLY A 48 -17.51 -30.16 14.97
N GLY A 49 -16.80 -29.54 15.91
CA GLY A 49 -17.33 -28.41 16.65
C GLY A 49 -16.24 -27.62 17.38
N SER A 50 -16.65 -26.52 17.98
CA SER A 50 -15.78 -25.69 18.81
C SER A 50 -16.56 -25.06 19.96
N SER A 51 -15.83 -24.67 21.00
CA SER A 51 -16.40 -23.87 22.09
C SER A 51 -16.96 -22.57 21.54
N HIS A 52 -18.12 -22.18 22.04
CA HIS A 52 -18.81 -20.95 21.66
C HIS A 52 -19.01 -20.07 22.89
N THR A 53 -18.97 -18.75 22.67
CA THR A 53 -19.27 -17.74 23.69
C THR A 53 -20.40 -16.89 23.16
N TYR A 54 -21.52 -16.91 23.86
CA TYR A 54 -22.71 -16.14 23.52
C TYR A 54 -22.53 -14.66 23.85
N LEU A 55 -23.35 -13.81 23.24
CA LEU A 55 -23.31 -12.36 23.43
C LEU A 55 -23.61 -11.91 24.86
N ASP A 56 -24.35 -12.71 25.64
CA ASP A 56 -24.62 -12.46 27.06
C ASP A 56 -23.48 -12.92 27.99
N GLY A 57 -22.40 -13.45 27.42
CA GLY A 57 -21.24 -13.97 28.15
C GLY A 57 -21.35 -15.43 28.56
N SER A 58 -22.47 -16.11 28.28
CA SER A 58 -22.59 -17.55 28.57
C SER A 58 -21.73 -18.38 27.61
N SER A 59 -21.45 -19.62 28.01
CA SER A 59 -20.67 -20.56 27.22
C SER A 59 -21.57 -21.56 26.50
N GLY A 60 -21.00 -22.22 25.50
CA GLY A 60 -21.65 -23.31 24.80
C GLY A 60 -20.76 -23.98 23.78
N TRP A 61 -21.41 -24.62 22.83
CA TRP A 61 -20.76 -25.40 21.79
C TRP A 61 -21.41 -25.14 20.43
N LEU A 62 -20.59 -25.03 19.40
CA LEU A 62 -21.02 -24.88 18.01
C LEU A 62 -20.56 -26.08 17.20
N ASP A 63 -21.46 -27.01 16.95
CA ASP A 63 -21.23 -28.15 16.07
C ASP A 63 -21.52 -27.79 14.61
N HIS A 64 -20.85 -28.47 13.69
CA HIS A 64 -21.15 -28.49 12.27
C HIS A 64 -21.22 -29.92 11.76
N ASP A 65 -22.23 -30.20 10.93
CA ASP A 65 -22.39 -31.49 10.26
C ASP A 65 -23.01 -31.33 8.87
N SER A 66 -23.38 -32.44 8.23
CA SER A 66 -24.03 -32.40 6.91
C SER A 66 -25.40 -31.71 6.90
N LYS A 67 -26.04 -31.50 8.06
CA LYS A 67 -27.35 -30.87 8.20
C LYS A 67 -27.25 -29.36 8.41
N GLY A 68 -26.21 -28.89 9.12
CA GLY A 68 -26.03 -27.47 9.40
C GLY A 68 -25.10 -27.20 10.57
N LEU A 69 -25.33 -26.04 11.21
CA LEU A 69 -24.67 -25.62 12.43
C LEU A 69 -25.61 -25.86 13.62
N THR A 70 -25.16 -26.56 14.66
CA THR A 70 -25.94 -26.75 15.90
C THR A 70 -25.32 -25.95 17.03
N PHE A 71 -26.10 -25.00 17.55
CA PHE A 71 -25.75 -24.19 18.71
C PHE A 71 -26.27 -24.89 19.95
N GLU A 72 -25.38 -25.23 20.88
CA GLU A 72 -25.72 -25.73 22.20
C GLU A 72 -25.37 -24.66 23.24
N HIS A 73 -26.33 -24.33 24.12
CA HIS A 73 -26.17 -23.34 25.17
C HIS A 73 -25.95 -24.03 26.52
N TYR A 74 -25.03 -23.51 27.34
CA TYR A 74 -24.78 -24.03 28.68
C TYR A 74 -25.26 -23.05 29.76
N PRO A 75 -25.76 -23.55 30.92
CA PRO A 75 -25.77 -24.96 31.35
C PRO A 75 -27.05 -25.73 31.00
N ASP A 76 -28.04 -25.11 30.35
CA ASP A 76 -29.35 -25.75 30.09
C ASP A 76 -29.35 -26.76 28.93
N HIS A 77 -28.24 -26.87 28.20
CA HIS A 77 -28.05 -27.76 27.05
C HIS A 77 -29.09 -27.56 25.95
N GLN A 78 -29.65 -26.35 25.82
CA GLN A 78 -30.60 -26.05 24.76
C GLN A 78 -29.90 -26.09 23.40
N LYS A 79 -30.45 -26.88 22.46
CA LYS A 79 -29.89 -27.03 21.10
C LYS A 79 -30.74 -26.34 20.04
N VAL A 80 -30.09 -25.60 19.15
CA VAL A 80 -30.71 -24.95 17.99
C VAL A 80 -29.95 -25.33 16.72
N LEU A 81 -30.61 -26.06 15.83
CA LEU A 81 -30.07 -26.40 14.50
C LEU A 81 -30.37 -25.28 13.49
N LEU A 82 -29.31 -24.73 12.92
CA LEU A 82 -29.34 -23.80 11.80
C LEU A 82 -28.90 -24.53 10.52
N ARG A 83 -29.88 -24.90 9.69
CA ARG A 83 -29.63 -25.60 8.41
C ARG A 83 -28.83 -24.75 7.42
N TRP A 84 -28.07 -25.40 6.53
CA TRP A 84 -27.19 -24.74 5.56
C TRP A 84 -27.89 -23.74 4.63
N ASP A 85 -29.13 -24.03 4.23
CA ASP A 85 -29.94 -23.09 3.45
C ASP A 85 -30.24 -21.81 4.22
N ARG A 86 -30.40 -21.90 5.54
CA ARG A 86 -30.61 -20.76 6.41
C ARG A 86 -29.31 -20.02 6.71
N VAL A 87 -28.22 -20.75 6.98
CA VAL A 87 -26.86 -20.17 7.11
C VAL A 87 -26.53 -19.31 5.89
N GLU A 88 -26.80 -19.83 4.69
CA GLU A 88 -26.62 -19.09 3.44
C GLU A 88 -27.37 -17.76 3.46
N LYS A 89 -28.65 -17.74 3.84
CA LYS A 89 -29.43 -16.49 3.84
C LYS A 89 -28.85 -15.46 4.81
N TYR A 90 -28.41 -15.90 5.99
CA TYR A 90 -27.84 -14.99 6.99
C TYR A 90 -26.55 -14.33 6.48
N ILE A 91 -25.65 -15.12 5.88
CA ILE A 91 -24.40 -14.59 5.33
C ILE A 91 -24.69 -13.71 4.11
N ASP A 92 -25.61 -14.10 3.23
CA ASP A 92 -26.04 -13.29 2.08
C ASP A 92 -26.51 -11.89 2.52
N LEU A 93 -27.40 -11.84 3.51
CA LEU A 93 -27.91 -10.59 4.09
C LEU A 93 -26.81 -9.76 4.73
N MET A 94 -25.88 -10.38 5.45
CA MET A 94 -24.75 -9.67 6.04
C MET A 94 -23.78 -9.13 4.98
N ILE A 95 -23.58 -9.84 3.87
CA ILE A 95 -22.74 -9.37 2.75
C ILE A 95 -23.43 -8.18 2.06
N GLN A 96 -24.71 -8.30 1.71
CA GLN A 96 -25.47 -7.23 1.04
C GLN A 96 -25.63 -5.96 1.90
N SER A 97 -25.57 -6.09 3.22
CA SER A 97 -25.65 -4.97 4.16
C SER A 97 -24.30 -4.47 4.64
N ASP A 98 -23.18 -4.94 4.06
CA ASP A 98 -21.83 -4.54 4.47
C ASP A 98 -21.52 -4.82 5.95
N ARG A 99 -22.08 -5.90 6.50
CA ARG A 99 -21.91 -6.31 7.90
C ARG A 99 -21.17 -7.64 8.08
N TYR A 100 -20.83 -8.35 7.02
CA TYR A 100 -20.15 -9.65 7.12
C TYR A 100 -18.64 -9.50 7.39
N LEU A 101 -17.96 -8.73 6.55
CA LEU A 101 -16.56 -8.37 6.73
C LEU A 101 -16.46 -7.05 7.49
N SER A 102 -15.47 -6.93 8.36
CA SER A 102 -15.07 -5.66 8.97
C SER A 102 -14.37 -4.76 7.94
N ASP A 103 -14.23 -3.48 8.26
CA ASP A 103 -13.48 -2.55 7.40
C ASP A 103 -12.02 -2.96 7.23
N LYS A 104 -11.40 -3.54 8.28
CA LYS A 104 -10.03 -4.09 8.21
C LYS A 104 -9.98 -5.24 7.18
N GLU A 105 -10.92 -6.18 7.26
CA GLU A 105 -10.97 -7.34 6.37
C GLU A 105 -11.31 -6.95 4.93
N ARG A 106 -12.25 -6.03 4.72
CA ARG A 106 -12.56 -5.49 3.38
C ARG A 106 -11.34 -4.83 2.75
N ARG A 107 -10.65 -3.97 3.51
CA ARG A 107 -9.41 -3.35 3.04
C ARG A 107 -8.33 -4.39 2.72
N ALA A 108 -8.23 -5.48 3.47
CA ALA A 108 -7.30 -6.57 3.13
C ALA A 108 -7.68 -7.33 1.83
N ILE A 109 -8.93 -7.25 1.39
CA ILE A 109 -9.41 -7.83 0.11
C ILE A 109 -9.16 -6.88 -1.05
N ASP A 110 -9.48 -5.60 -0.85
CA ASP A 110 -9.27 -4.55 -1.85
C ASP A 110 -7.77 -4.23 -2.03
N PHE A 111 -6.96 -4.52 -1.01
CA PHE A 111 -5.51 -4.39 -0.97
C PHE A 111 -4.87 -5.72 -0.54
N PRO A 112 -4.98 -6.78 -1.37
CA PRO A 112 -4.46 -8.09 -1.03
C PRO A 112 -2.94 -8.06 -1.13
N LEU A 113 -2.21 -8.59 -0.15
CA LEU A 113 -0.73 -8.76 -0.13
C LEU A 113 0.01 -7.64 0.58
N GLU A 114 -0.14 -7.63 1.90
CA GLU A 114 0.91 -7.16 2.79
C GLU A 114 2.18 -8.01 2.55
N LEU A 115 3.33 -7.34 2.63
CA LEU A 115 4.67 -7.88 2.41
C LEU A 115 4.81 -9.28 3.04
N ASN A 116 4.77 -10.34 2.23
CA ASN A 116 4.93 -11.72 2.71
C ASN A 116 6.39 -11.99 3.09
N ALA A 117 6.68 -13.14 3.72
CA ALA A 117 8.03 -13.43 4.22
C ALA A 117 9.14 -13.36 3.15
N ALA A 118 8.88 -13.81 1.92
CA ALA A 118 9.86 -13.75 0.83
C ALA A 118 10.08 -12.31 0.36
N SER A 119 8.99 -11.58 0.11
CA SER A 119 9.03 -10.17 -0.27
C SER A 119 9.61 -9.28 0.83
N ALA A 120 9.46 -9.66 2.10
CA ALA A 120 10.04 -8.94 3.23
C ALA A 120 11.56 -9.10 3.30
N ALA A 121 12.09 -10.27 2.94
CA ALA A 121 13.53 -10.47 2.81
C ALA A 121 14.10 -9.63 1.67
N GLU A 122 13.44 -9.60 0.51
CA GLU A 122 13.81 -8.74 -0.63
C GLU A 122 13.80 -7.26 -0.26
N TYR A 123 12.71 -6.78 0.35
CA TYR A 123 12.61 -5.40 0.83
C TYR A 123 13.71 -5.06 1.83
N THR A 124 13.96 -5.94 2.80
CA THR A 124 14.99 -5.71 3.83
C THR A 124 16.38 -5.64 3.21
N ALA A 125 16.69 -6.51 2.26
CA ALA A 125 17.96 -6.49 1.53
C ALA A 125 18.11 -5.21 0.70
N LEU A 126 17.04 -4.78 0.02
CA LEU A 126 17.03 -3.54 -0.75
C LEU A 126 17.22 -2.32 0.15
N LYS A 127 16.52 -2.27 1.28
CA LYS A 127 16.64 -1.18 2.26
C LYS A 127 18.03 -1.16 2.92
N ALA A 128 18.65 -2.32 3.14
CA ALA A 128 20.02 -2.41 3.65
C ALA A 128 21.06 -1.87 2.65
N GLN A 129 20.80 -2.01 1.34
CA GLN A 129 21.64 -1.42 0.28
C GLN A 129 21.41 0.09 0.13
N HIS A 130 20.22 0.57 0.49
CA HIS A 130 19.81 1.97 0.35
C HIS A 130 19.21 2.53 1.65
N PRO A 131 20.00 2.64 2.74
CA PRO A 131 19.48 2.97 4.07
C PRO A 131 18.81 4.35 4.13
N ASP A 132 19.37 5.33 3.43
CA ASP A 132 18.89 6.72 3.43
C ASP A 132 17.85 7.03 2.33
N THR A 133 17.55 6.06 1.47
CA THR A 133 16.63 6.21 0.33
C THR A 133 15.22 5.81 0.72
N LEU A 134 14.20 6.57 0.27
CA LEU A 134 12.80 6.16 0.44
C LEU A 134 12.49 4.99 -0.50
N VAL A 135 12.25 3.81 0.06
CA VAL A 135 12.00 2.59 -0.72
C VAL A 135 10.50 2.32 -0.82
N GLY A 136 9.93 2.57 -2.00
CA GLY A 136 8.57 2.19 -2.36
C GLY A 136 8.57 0.82 -3.01
N PHE A 137 8.00 -0.16 -2.34
CA PHE A 137 8.02 -1.56 -2.75
C PHE A 137 6.63 -2.00 -3.16
N GLU A 138 6.47 -2.51 -4.38
CA GLU A 138 5.15 -2.85 -4.92
C GLU A 138 4.56 -4.06 -4.20
N ALA A 139 3.53 -3.81 -3.39
CA ALA A 139 2.82 -4.82 -2.64
C ALA A 139 1.32 -4.47 -2.64
N GLY A 140 0.49 -5.47 -2.87
CA GLY A 140 -0.97 -5.31 -2.99
C GLY A 140 -1.41 -4.22 -3.95
N GLY A 141 -0.76 -4.16 -5.12
CA GLY A 141 -1.08 -3.24 -6.20
C GLY A 141 -0.74 -1.78 -5.93
N ASN A 142 0.11 -1.51 -4.93
CA ASN A 142 0.58 -0.17 -4.56
C ASN A 142 2.08 -0.18 -4.31
N PHE A 143 2.76 0.93 -4.60
CA PHE A 143 4.07 1.19 -4.02
C PHE A 143 3.89 1.50 -2.53
N MET A 144 4.27 0.54 -1.70
CA MET A 144 4.15 0.61 -0.25
C MET A 144 5.49 1.02 0.38
N PHE A 145 5.42 1.86 1.40
CA PHE A 145 6.55 2.29 2.22
C PHE A 145 6.30 1.84 3.65
N TYR A 146 7.36 1.47 4.37
CA TYR A 146 7.28 0.87 5.70
C TYR A 146 8.16 1.61 6.71
N GLY A 147 7.71 1.67 7.97
CA GLY A 147 8.46 2.27 9.08
C GLY A 147 8.74 3.77 8.88
N GLU A 148 9.99 4.17 9.05
CA GLU A 148 10.41 5.58 8.94
C GLU A 148 10.17 6.17 7.54
N ASP A 149 10.38 5.37 6.49
CA ASP A 149 10.08 5.79 5.11
C ASP A 149 8.60 6.11 4.98
N ALA A 150 7.73 5.29 5.58
CA ALA A 150 6.30 5.53 5.57
C ALA A 150 5.94 6.86 6.24
N ALA A 151 6.53 7.14 7.40
CA ALA A 151 6.28 8.39 8.12
C ALA A 151 6.73 9.63 7.32
N LYS A 152 7.93 9.55 6.69
CA LYS A 152 8.45 10.63 5.83
C LYS A 152 7.55 10.85 4.61
N VAL A 153 7.22 9.77 3.90
CA VAL A 153 6.36 9.82 2.70
C VAL A 153 4.98 10.37 3.03
N ALA A 154 4.38 9.92 4.13
CA ALA A 154 3.06 10.41 4.56
C ALA A 154 3.06 11.92 4.84
N LYS A 155 4.12 12.42 5.48
CA LYS A 155 4.29 13.85 5.72
C LYS A 155 4.45 14.65 4.43
N VAL A 156 5.31 14.21 3.51
CA VAL A 156 5.59 14.93 2.25
C VAL A 156 4.37 14.91 1.32
N LEU A 157 3.73 13.75 1.17
CA LEU A 157 2.60 13.57 0.25
C LEU A 157 1.25 13.94 0.86
N ASN A 158 1.21 14.32 2.14
CA ASN A 158 -0.01 14.50 2.93
C ASN A 158 -0.96 13.29 2.79
N SER A 159 -0.40 12.09 2.90
CA SER A 159 -1.15 10.84 2.75
C SER A 159 -1.47 10.22 4.10
N ALA A 160 -2.43 9.29 4.12
CA ALA A 160 -2.77 8.57 5.33
C ALA A 160 -1.61 7.65 5.77
N LEU A 161 -1.37 7.58 7.08
CA LEU A 161 -0.38 6.72 7.72
C LEU A 161 -1.11 5.75 8.66
N PHE A 162 -0.85 4.46 8.51
CA PHE A 162 -1.53 3.43 9.29
C PHE A 162 -0.52 2.51 9.96
N THR A 163 -0.84 1.99 11.13
CA THR A 163 -0.08 0.88 11.73
C THR A 163 -0.68 -0.44 11.28
N ARG A 164 0.16 -1.36 10.81
CA ARG A 164 -0.24 -2.69 10.33
C ARG A 164 0.75 -3.77 10.74
N GLU A 165 0.24 -4.95 11.00
CA GLU A 165 1.03 -6.16 11.20
C GLU A 165 1.43 -6.72 9.83
N THR A 166 2.73 -6.94 9.62
CA THR A 166 3.31 -7.42 8.36
C THR A 166 4.36 -8.50 8.66
N ALA A 167 5.01 -9.08 7.64
CA ALA A 167 6.17 -9.94 7.88
C ALA A 167 7.40 -9.21 8.48
N LEU A 168 7.38 -7.87 8.53
CA LEU A 168 8.35 -7.05 9.27
C LEU A 168 7.93 -6.80 10.73
N GLY A 169 6.80 -7.38 11.18
CA GLY A 169 6.14 -7.05 12.44
C GLY A 169 5.11 -5.93 12.30
N GLU A 170 4.70 -5.38 13.44
CA GLU A 170 3.78 -4.24 13.49
C GLU A 170 4.51 -2.94 13.16
N VAL A 171 4.23 -2.37 11.99
CA VAL A 171 4.94 -1.20 11.44
C VAL A 171 3.97 -0.18 10.84
N GLN A 172 4.42 1.07 10.76
CA GLN A 172 3.69 2.09 10.03
C GLN A 172 3.83 1.89 8.52
N VAL A 173 2.74 2.11 7.79
CA VAL A 173 2.68 1.96 6.33
C VAL A 173 1.91 3.10 5.67
N THR A 174 2.35 3.46 4.48
CA THR A 174 1.66 4.32 3.52
C THR A 174 2.00 3.84 2.11
N GLY A 175 1.30 4.35 1.10
CA GLY A 175 1.61 4.02 -0.27
C GLY A 175 0.75 4.77 -1.27
N PHE A 176 1.01 4.50 -2.54
CA PHE A 176 0.20 5.01 -3.65
C PHE A 176 0.14 4.02 -4.82
N PRO A 177 -0.89 4.09 -5.67
CA PRO A 177 -1.00 3.23 -6.84
C PRO A 177 0.14 3.45 -7.85
N PRO A 178 0.64 2.40 -8.54
CA PRO A 178 1.73 2.51 -9.51
C PRO A 178 1.46 3.53 -10.62
N ILE A 179 0.21 3.72 -11.04
CA ILE A 179 -0.16 4.72 -12.06
C ILE A 179 0.23 6.16 -11.66
N LEU A 180 0.40 6.44 -10.36
CA LEU A 180 0.80 7.75 -9.86
C LEU A 180 2.32 7.91 -9.68
N TRP A 181 3.13 6.92 -10.04
CA TRP A 181 4.57 6.88 -9.74
C TRP A 181 5.29 8.16 -10.19
N ALA A 182 5.07 8.63 -11.42
CA ALA A 182 5.82 9.75 -11.97
C ALA A 182 5.60 11.03 -11.15
N ARG A 183 4.32 11.30 -10.83
CA ARG A 183 3.94 12.47 -10.03
C ARG A 183 4.42 12.35 -8.58
N LYS A 184 4.17 11.22 -7.93
CA LYS A 184 4.48 11.03 -6.51
C LYS A 184 5.98 10.96 -6.25
N SER A 185 6.75 10.34 -7.14
CA SER A 185 8.22 10.38 -7.06
C SER A 185 8.75 11.79 -7.27
N LYS A 186 8.20 12.60 -8.19
CA LYS A 186 8.62 14.01 -8.36
C LYS A 186 8.32 14.85 -7.12
N GLU A 187 7.16 14.66 -6.48
CA GLU A 187 6.81 15.31 -5.21
C GLU A 187 7.81 14.94 -4.10
N LEU A 188 8.12 13.65 -3.92
CA LEU A 188 9.12 13.19 -2.93
C LEU A 188 10.53 13.72 -3.22
N TRP A 189 10.94 13.69 -4.49
CA TRP A 189 12.26 14.13 -4.94
C TRP A 189 12.45 15.64 -4.76
N SER A 190 11.41 16.43 -5.04
CA SER A 190 11.41 17.88 -4.80
C SER A 190 11.56 18.28 -3.33
N ALA A 191 11.24 17.36 -2.41
CA ALA A 191 11.45 17.52 -0.98
C ALA A 191 12.84 17.04 -0.52
N GLY A 192 13.78 16.80 -1.44
CA GLY A 192 15.18 16.46 -1.13
C GLY A 192 15.44 15.00 -0.79
N ASN A 193 14.55 14.09 -1.20
CA ASN A 193 14.68 12.67 -0.91
C ASN A 193 15.26 11.90 -2.10
N ASP A 194 16.12 10.93 -1.81
CA ASP A 194 16.37 9.82 -2.73
C ASP A 194 15.13 8.93 -2.75
N VAL A 195 14.72 8.46 -3.94
CA VAL A 195 13.53 7.62 -4.10
C VAL A 195 13.86 6.39 -4.93
N TYR A 196 13.58 5.21 -4.38
CA TYR A 196 13.69 3.94 -5.10
C TYR A 196 12.30 3.30 -5.17
N LEU A 197 11.83 2.99 -6.38
CA LEU A 197 10.59 2.23 -6.60
C LEU A 197 10.91 0.85 -7.17
N ALA A 198 10.54 -0.19 -6.41
CA ALA A 198 10.67 -1.59 -6.76
C ALA A 198 9.32 -2.14 -7.23
N GLY A 199 9.14 -2.32 -8.54
CA GLY A 199 7.90 -2.83 -9.15
C GLY A 199 7.83 -4.34 -9.14
N LEU A 200 6.62 -4.89 -9.13
CA LEU A 200 6.37 -6.33 -9.03
C LEU A 200 6.30 -6.98 -10.42
N ASN A 201 7.12 -8.01 -10.63
CA ASN A 201 7.07 -8.85 -11.83
C ASN A 201 5.96 -9.90 -11.73
N LYS A 202 5.58 -10.46 -12.89
CA LYS A 202 4.59 -11.55 -12.98
C LYS A 202 5.04 -12.83 -12.27
N ASP A 203 6.35 -13.04 -12.11
CA ASP A 203 6.93 -14.20 -11.42
C ASP A 203 7.03 -14.02 -9.90
N GLY A 204 6.63 -12.86 -9.37
CA GLY A 204 6.65 -12.54 -7.94
C GLY A 204 7.93 -11.85 -7.45
N THR A 205 8.94 -11.68 -8.32
CA THR A 205 10.17 -10.93 -8.00
C THR A 205 9.99 -9.43 -8.20
N HIS A 206 10.89 -8.61 -7.67
CA HIS A 206 10.87 -7.16 -7.87
C HIS A 206 11.95 -6.69 -8.85
N HIS A 207 11.62 -5.67 -9.65
CA HIS A 207 12.57 -4.97 -10.50
C HIS A 207 12.63 -3.49 -10.13
N GLN A 208 13.76 -2.85 -10.43
CA GLN A 208 13.88 -1.40 -10.29
C GLN A 208 12.98 -0.71 -11.33
N THR A 209 11.84 -0.16 -10.90
CA THR A 209 10.99 0.70 -11.74
C THR A 209 11.59 2.08 -11.86
N LYS A 210 12.11 2.63 -10.76
CA LYS A 210 12.75 3.95 -10.75
C LYS A 210 13.75 4.09 -9.60
N HIS A 211 14.82 4.83 -9.84
CA HIS A 211 15.74 5.29 -8.81
C HIS A 211 16.08 6.76 -9.10
N LEU A 212 15.81 7.63 -8.14
CA LEU A 212 16.08 9.06 -8.20
C LEU A 212 17.05 9.41 -7.07
N HIS A 213 18.18 10.02 -7.42
CA HIS A 213 19.09 10.60 -6.44
C HIS A 213 18.76 12.08 -6.27
N LYS A 214 18.69 12.56 -5.03
CA LYS A 214 18.38 13.96 -4.68
C LYS A 214 19.31 14.95 -5.39
N GLU A 215 20.57 14.54 -5.62
CA GLU A 215 21.60 15.34 -6.28
C GLU A 215 21.25 15.61 -7.75
N ASP A 216 20.53 14.68 -8.39
CA ASP A 216 20.07 14.81 -9.77
C ASP A 216 18.82 15.71 -9.89
N TYR A 217 18.16 16.06 -8.76
CA TYR A 217 16.98 16.93 -8.80
C TYR A 217 17.34 18.32 -9.34
N LEU A 218 18.52 18.79 -8.99
CA LEU A 218 19.04 20.05 -9.49
C LEU A 218 20.57 20.02 -9.35
N PRO A 219 21.28 19.49 -10.37
CA PRO A 219 22.72 19.23 -10.25
C PRO A 219 23.52 20.51 -10.01
N ILE A 220 24.30 20.52 -8.93
CA ILE A 220 25.23 21.63 -8.62
C ILE A 220 26.22 21.78 -9.78
N GLY A 221 26.49 23.03 -10.15
CA GLY A 221 27.34 23.39 -11.28
C GLY A 221 26.58 23.58 -12.60
N SER A 222 25.32 23.17 -12.68
CA SER A 222 24.48 23.42 -13.87
C SER A 222 24.33 24.92 -14.14
N ILE A 223 24.26 25.29 -15.41
CA ILE A 223 24.04 26.67 -15.85
C ILE A 223 22.58 26.86 -16.23
N ILE A 224 21.95 27.88 -15.67
CA ILE A 224 20.60 28.32 -16.06
C ILE A 224 20.63 29.72 -16.66
N ASN A 225 19.74 29.96 -17.61
CA ASN A 225 19.46 31.30 -18.11
C ASN A 225 18.28 31.90 -17.35
N MET A 226 18.49 33.08 -16.76
CA MET A 226 17.45 33.84 -16.06
C MET A 226 17.65 35.32 -16.36
N ASP A 227 16.59 36.00 -16.80
CA ASP A 227 16.62 37.42 -17.16
C ASP A 227 17.72 37.78 -18.18
N GLY A 228 17.99 36.88 -19.14
CA GLY A 228 19.02 37.05 -20.16
C GLY A 228 20.47 36.90 -19.66
N ARG A 229 20.67 36.46 -18.42
CA ARG A 229 22.00 36.22 -17.82
C ARG A 229 22.18 34.75 -17.45
N LYS A 230 23.44 34.31 -17.42
CA LYS A 230 23.83 32.95 -17.05
C LYS A 230 24.18 32.88 -15.57
N PHE A 231 23.54 31.94 -14.87
CA PHE A 231 23.80 31.65 -13.47
C PHE A 231 24.22 30.20 -13.30
N ARG A 232 25.23 29.97 -12.47
CA ARG A 232 25.62 28.63 -12.03
C ARG A 232 24.92 28.28 -10.74
N ILE A 233 24.34 27.09 -10.69
CA ILE A 233 23.78 26.52 -9.46
C ILE A 233 24.94 26.21 -8.52
N ASP A 234 25.01 26.91 -7.40
CA ASP A 234 26.09 26.81 -6.43
C ASP A 234 25.71 25.88 -5.26
N GLY A 235 24.44 25.92 -4.84
CA GLY A 235 23.94 25.03 -3.78
C GLY A 235 22.42 24.99 -3.72
N VAL A 236 21.89 23.90 -3.18
CA VAL A 236 20.44 23.66 -3.04
C VAL A 236 20.11 23.35 -1.59
N ASP A 237 19.24 24.17 -0.99
CA ASP A 237 18.70 24.00 0.35
C ASP A 237 17.23 23.53 0.22
N PHE A 238 17.02 22.21 0.27
CA PHE A 238 15.70 21.60 0.13
C PHE A 238 14.78 21.93 1.31
N ASP A 239 15.34 22.08 2.52
CA ASP A 239 14.57 22.38 3.72
C ASP A 239 13.95 23.79 3.66
N LYS A 240 14.69 24.75 3.09
CA LYS A 240 14.19 26.12 2.87
C LYS A 240 13.54 26.32 1.50
N GLY A 241 13.67 25.35 0.60
CA GLY A 241 13.25 25.48 -0.80
C GLY A 241 13.98 26.60 -1.54
N LYS A 242 15.30 26.73 -1.31
CA LYS A 242 16.14 27.81 -1.85
C LYS A 242 17.32 27.26 -2.65
N VAL A 243 17.76 28.04 -3.64
CA VAL A 243 18.93 27.72 -4.47
C VAL A 243 19.87 28.92 -4.48
N SER A 244 21.13 28.70 -4.11
CA SER A 244 22.22 29.65 -4.30
C SER A 244 22.65 29.63 -5.76
N LEU A 245 22.67 30.81 -6.37
CA LEU A 245 23.05 31.02 -7.76
C LEU A 245 24.21 32.00 -7.84
N GLN A 246 25.25 31.62 -8.57
CA GLN A 246 26.39 32.48 -8.86
C GLN A 246 26.26 33.12 -10.24
N ASP A 247 26.42 34.43 -10.31
CA ASP A 247 26.43 35.14 -11.59
C ASP A 247 27.73 34.89 -12.36
N MET A 248 27.62 34.31 -13.56
CA MET A 248 28.81 33.91 -14.33
C MET A 248 29.57 35.10 -14.92
N ALA A 249 28.86 36.14 -15.37
CA ALA A 249 29.51 37.32 -15.96
C ALA A 249 30.36 38.07 -14.92
N LEU A 250 29.92 38.08 -13.65
CA LEU A 250 30.66 38.70 -12.56
C LEU A 250 31.75 37.78 -11.99
N ALA A 251 31.51 36.47 -11.96
CA ALA A 251 32.51 35.48 -11.58
C ALA A 251 33.75 35.54 -12.50
N ASP A 252 33.55 35.69 -13.81
CA ASP A 252 34.64 35.84 -14.80
C ASP A 252 35.49 37.10 -14.56
N LEU A 253 34.90 38.14 -13.96
CA LEU A 253 35.59 39.35 -13.52
C LEU A 253 36.25 39.21 -12.14
N ARG A 254 36.33 37.97 -11.59
CA ARG A 254 36.81 37.65 -10.22
C ARG A 254 36.02 38.34 -9.11
N MET A 255 34.76 38.66 -9.35
CA MET A 255 33.84 39.26 -8.37
C MET A 255 32.59 38.39 -8.23
N PRO A 256 32.67 37.22 -7.58
CA PRO A 256 31.54 36.32 -7.48
C PRO A 256 30.43 36.95 -6.64
N ILE A 257 29.26 37.16 -7.25
CA ILE A 257 28.04 37.56 -6.54
C ILE A 257 27.07 36.38 -6.54
N PHE A 258 26.53 36.12 -5.36
CA PHE A 258 25.54 35.07 -5.13
C PHE A 258 24.17 35.70 -4.89
N ARG A 259 23.14 35.05 -5.39
CA ARG A 259 21.74 35.36 -5.08
C ARG A 259 20.99 34.08 -4.74
N GLU A 260 19.93 34.21 -3.94
CA GLU A 260 19.06 33.10 -3.62
C GLU A 260 17.75 33.20 -4.40
N GLU A 261 17.33 32.10 -5.00
CA GLU A 261 16.05 31.98 -5.70
C GLU A 261 15.23 30.80 -5.16
N PRO A 262 13.89 30.78 -5.33
CA PRO A 262 13.08 29.62 -4.98
C PRO A 262 13.49 28.38 -5.79
N LEU A 263 13.60 27.23 -5.13
CA LEU A 263 13.94 25.95 -5.76
C LEU A 263 12.99 25.59 -6.90
N SER A 264 11.69 25.83 -6.72
CA SER A 264 10.69 25.56 -7.76
C SER A 264 10.92 26.36 -9.04
N VAL A 265 11.26 27.65 -8.92
CA VAL A 265 11.54 28.53 -10.06
C VAL A 265 12.79 28.06 -10.80
N VAL A 266 13.87 27.79 -10.06
CA VAL A 266 15.12 27.33 -10.68
C VAL A 266 14.96 25.96 -11.33
N ARG A 267 14.21 25.04 -10.72
CA ARG A 267 13.92 23.73 -11.30
C ARG A 267 13.13 23.87 -12.61
N GLU A 268 12.13 24.74 -12.66
CA GLU A 268 11.35 24.99 -13.87
C GLU A 268 12.24 25.53 -15.01
N LEU A 269 13.09 26.51 -14.72
CA LEU A 269 14.05 27.03 -15.71
C LEU A 269 15.04 25.95 -16.18
N TYR A 270 15.48 25.08 -15.27
CA TYR A 270 16.35 23.96 -15.61
C TYR A 270 15.65 22.96 -16.54
N GLU A 271 14.43 22.52 -16.22
CA GLU A 271 13.64 21.59 -17.04
C GLU A 271 13.36 22.16 -18.44
N GLN A 272 12.97 23.43 -18.55
CA GLN A 272 12.70 24.08 -19.84
C GLN A 272 13.94 24.11 -20.74
N GLN A 273 15.13 24.29 -20.17
CA GLN A 273 16.37 24.29 -20.93
C GLN A 273 16.79 22.88 -21.34
N ASP A 274 16.60 21.89 -20.47
CA ASP A 274 16.87 20.48 -20.76
C ASP A 274 15.98 19.97 -21.91
N GLU A 275 14.66 20.25 -21.85
CA GLU A 275 13.72 19.93 -22.92
C GLU A 275 14.07 20.62 -24.24
N ALA A 276 14.53 21.87 -24.20
CA ALA A 276 14.95 22.60 -25.40
C ALA A 276 16.24 22.02 -26.03
N LEU A 277 17.14 21.45 -25.22
CA LEU A 277 18.34 20.75 -25.69
C LEU A 277 17.96 19.42 -26.35
N ASP A 278 17.05 18.65 -25.74
CA ASP A 278 16.56 17.38 -26.28
C ASP A 278 15.74 17.55 -27.58
N ALA A 279 15.03 18.66 -27.73
CA ALA A 279 14.24 18.97 -28.92
C ALA A 279 15.07 19.56 -30.08
N ALA A 280 16.34 19.90 -29.87
CA ALA A 280 17.19 20.47 -30.91
C ALA A 280 17.57 19.37 -31.93
N PRO A 281 17.33 19.55 -33.24
CA PRO A 281 17.77 18.57 -34.23
C PRO A 281 19.30 18.43 -34.16
N GLU A 282 19.80 17.17 -34.14
CA GLU A 282 21.23 16.88 -34.26
C GLU A 282 21.78 17.68 -35.44
N LYS A 283 22.64 18.66 -35.16
CA LYS A 283 23.33 19.36 -36.23
C LYS A 283 24.12 18.32 -37.01
N ALA A 284 23.72 18.09 -38.26
CA ALA A 284 24.49 17.33 -39.21
C ALA A 284 25.91 17.90 -39.21
N VAL A 285 26.86 17.07 -38.82
CA VAL A 285 28.28 17.39 -38.89
C VAL A 285 28.64 17.33 -40.37
N ASP A 286 28.81 18.49 -41.00
CA ASP A 286 29.47 18.65 -42.29
C ASP A 286 31.00 18.47 -42.15
#